data_AF-A0A953Y851-F1
#
_entry.id   AF-A0A953Y851-F1
#
_cell.length_a   1.000
_cell.length_b   1.000
_cell.length_c   1.000
_cell.angle_alpha   90.00
_cell.angle_beta   90.00
_cell.angle_gamma   90.00
#
_symmetry.space_group_name_H-M   'P 1'
#
loop_
_entity.id
_entity.type
_entity.pdbx_description
1 polymer ?
#
loop_
_entity_poly.entity_id
_entity_poly.type
_entity_poly.pdbx_seq_one_letter_code
_entity_poly.pdbx_strand_id
1 'polypeptide(L)'
;GGGRGLAATLTSTAGGSTIFGGRTGGTGTTLTDRGGGGGGAGMGAGIFSNAGTLNVVNSTFNGNVALGGSGGAGNVAGANGGGGQGLGGGIFVLDGTTRIVGCTFANCGAPQGGAAVYIRGEGGAANVTFENSIAADRGAGPTEVAASSNGTPGSVVANGSGNVIEASAGVPALVATTVDPALGALASNGGPTQTHALGSTSSAKAIGVAATCAAAFPTGSGGVDQRGAPRTSCDAGAYEAGTGTIVILSGTPQSALIGQAFATALRVRVLDGAGAPQVGVAVTFGVPGSGASATIATSPATTNAAGEATVTATANATAGVYSVIASVPSGANAVFTLTNLAVILEKVSGDSQAATLNMDFALPLVVRVRNASGTPLAGQTVTFSAPGGGASATFAPTTVVTDASGLASTTATANGTGGDFNATASTSGAVVTFSLTNRGRGGTDSILRTRRIVIKGKDCALAPGDTGPGSALWLLALAGLLLGLRRRS
;
A
#
# COMPACT_ATOMS: atom_id res chain seq x y z
N GLY A 1 -19.17 -41.78 -31.14
CA GLY A 1 -20.40 -42.49 -31.50
C GLY A 1 -20.96 -43.22 -30.29
N GLY A 2 -22.29 -43.28 -30.17
CA GLY A 2 -23.04 -44.06 -29.17
C GLY A 2 -24.15 -43.27 -28.47
N GLY A 3 -25.41 -43.40 -28.94
CA GLY A 3 -26.64 -42.92 -28.29
C GLY A 3 -27.33 -41.76 -29.02
N ARG A 4 -28.54 -41.98 -29.54
CA ARG A 4 -29.36 -41.05 -30.37
C ARG A 4 -30.28 -40.16 -29.51
N GLY A 5 -30.64 -38.95 -30.00
CA GLY A 5 -31.66 -38.05 -29.42
C GLY A 5 -31.34 -36.55 -29.58
N LEU A 6 -32.33 -35.77 -30.06
CA LEU A 6 -32.34 -34.45 -30.72
C LEU A 6 -31.88 -33.22 -29.88
N ALA A 7 -31.52 -32.11 -30.56
CA ALA A 7 -30.74 -30.96 -30.06
C ALA A 7 -31.54 -29.70 -29.63
N ALA A 8 -30.77 -28.73 -29.08
CA ALA A 8 -31.01 -27.29 -28.81
C ALA A 8 -31.55 -26.93 -27.40
N THR A 9 -30.93 -26.04 -26.62
CA THR A 9 -30.62 -24.64 -26.96
C THR A 9 -29.48 -24.04 -26.10
N LEU A 10 -28.68 -23.16 -26.73
CA LEU A 10 -27.69 -22.23 -26.18
C LEU A 10 -28.33 -21.12 -25.33
N THR A 11 -27.83 -20.85 -24.12
CA THR A 11 -27.19 -19.57 -23.68
C THR A 11 -27.04 -19.55 -22.15
N SER A 12 -25.84 -19.23 -21.67
CA SER A 12 -25.72 -18.20 -20.63
C SER A 12 -24.46 -17.38 -20.86
N THR A 13 -24.69 -16.13 -21.28
CA THR A 13 -23.87 -14.98 -20.91
C THR A 13 -23.64 -15.00 -19.40
N ALA A 14 -22.38 -14.85 -18.99
CA ALA A 14 -21.86 -14.79 -17.62
C ALA A 14 -21.58 -16.15 -16.93
N GLY A 15 -20.32 -16.34 -16.53
CA GLY A 15 -19.88 -17.24 -15.46
C GLY A 15 -19.99 -18.75 -15.75
N GLY A 16 -18.82 -19.40 -15.83
CA GLY A 16 -18.59 -20.85 -15.93
C GLY A 16 -19.80 -21.79 -15.87
N SER A 17 -20.04 -22.53 -16.95
CA SER A 17 -20.91 -23.72 -16.88
C SER A 17 -20.49 -24.81 -17.87
N THR A 18 -20.62 -26.04 -17.41
CA THR A 18 -20.24 -27.32 -18.00
C THR A 18 -21.12 -27.69 -19.19
N ILE A 19 -20.52 -27.91 -20.36
CA ILE A 19 -21.25 -28.37 -21.55
C ILE A 19 -20.36 -29.41 -22.25
N PHE A 20 -20.95 -30.51 -22.74
CA PHE A 20 -20.32 -31.76 -23.23
C PHE A 20 -19.92 -32.80 -22.16
N GLY A 21 -20.91 -33.25 -21.37
CA GLY A 21 -20.82 -34.51 -20.64
C GLY A 21 -21.13 -35.71 -21.52
N GLY A 22 -20.31 -36.75 -21.47
CA GLY A 22 -20.60 -38.02 -22.12
C GLY A 22 -21.82 -38.72 -21.51
N ARG A 23 -22.59 -39.46 -22.31
CA ARG A 23 -23.78 -40.18 -21.84
C ARG A 23 -23.42 -41.35 -20.93
N THR A 24 -24.26 -41.65 -19.94
CA THR A 24 -24.10 -42.86 -19.13
C THR A 24 -24.36 -44.12 -19.96
N GLY A 25 -23.62 -45.18 -19.67
CA GLY A 25 -23.83 -46.49 -20.29
C GLY A 25 -25.16 -47.11 -19.86
N GLY A 26 -25.80 -47.86 -20.76
CA GLY A 26 -27.01 -48.61 -20.44
C GLY A 26 -26.77 -49.72 -19.41
N THR A 27 -27.75 -49.97 -18.54
CA THR A 27 -27.71 -51.08 -17.57
C THR A 27 -28.01 -52.40 -18.26
N GLY A 28 -27.36 -53.48 -17.83
CA GLY A 28 -27.75 -54.83 -18.27
C GLY A 28 -29.15 -55.16 -17.76
N THR A 29 -30.06 -55.67 -18.59
CA THR A 29 -31.47 -55.89 -18.19
C THR A 29 -31.92 -57.35 -18.26
N THR A 30 -31.07 -58.28 -18.69
CA THR A 30 -31.41 -59.73 -18.77
C THR A 30 -30.26 -60.63 -18.32
N LEU A 31 -30.57 -61.91 -18.03
CA LEU A 31 -29.59 -62.93 -17.59
C LEU A 31 -28.54 -63.28 -18.67
N THR A 32 -28.83 -62.98 -19.94
CA THR A 32 -27.94 -63.19 -21.09
C THR A 32 -27.02 -62.00 -21.36
N ASP A 33 -27.46 -60.76 -21.09
CA ASP A 33 -26.61 -59.56 -21.14
C ASP A 33 -26.02 -59.28 -19.75
N ARG A 34 -24.91 -59.95 -19.46
CA ARG A 34 -24.25 -59.88 -18.15
C ARG A 34 -23.50 -58.55 -17.92
N GLY A 35 -23.17 -57.81 -18.99
CA GLY A 35 -22.33 -56.62 -18.96
C GLY A 35 -23.09 -55.30 -19.05
N GLY A 36 -22.68 -54.31 -18.25
CA GLY A 36 -23.11 -52.92 -18.40
C GLY A 36 -22.42 -52.25 -19.59
N GLY A 37 -23.13 -51.37 -20.31
CA GLY A 37 -22.57 -50.64 -21.45
C GLY A 37 -21.49 -49.64 -21.02
N GLY A 38 -20.51 -49.35 -21.89
CA GLY A 38 -19.51 -48.30 -21.62
C GLY A 38 -20.13 -46.90 -21.58
N GLY A 39 -19.53 -46.00 -20.80
CA GLY A 39 -19.88 -44.59 -20.80
C GLY A 39 -19.40 -43.86 -22.06
N GLY A 40 -20.16 -42.88 -22.54
CA GLY A 40 -19.78 -42.04 -23.68
C GLY A 40 -18.66 -41.06 -23.35
N ALA A 41 -17.89 -40.62 -24.35
CA ALA A 41 -16.87 -39.59 -24.15
C ALA A 41 -17.48 -38.18 -24.13
N GLY A 42 -16.93 -37.30 -23.29
CA GLY A 42 -17.10 -35.85 -23.36
C GLY A 42 -15.86 -35.23 -24.00
N MET A 43 -16.04 -34.49 -25.10
CA MET A 43 -14.93 -33.94 -25.88
C MET A 43 -15.20 -32.47 -26.18
N GLY A 44 -14.23 -31.61 -25.90
CA GLY A 44 -14.28 -30.20 -26.32
C GLY A 44 -15.31 -29.41 -25.55
N ALA A 45 -15.15 -29.26 -24.23
CA ALA A 45 -16.17 -28.63 -23.39
C ALA A 45 -16.48 -27.17 -23.82
N GLY A 46 -15.46 -26.44 -24.28
CA GLY A 46 -15.66 -25.17 -24.98
C GLY A 46 -15.94 -25.36 -26.47
N ILE A 47 -15.00 -25.94 -27.21
CA ILE A 47 -15.09 -26.15 -28.66
C ILE A 47 -14.68 -27.56 -29.06
N PHE A 48 -15.47 -28.19 -29.92
CA PHE A 48 -15.10 -29.41 -30.64
C PHE A 48 -14.91 -29.09 -32.12
N SER A 49 -13.67 -29.18 -32.62
CA SER A 49 -13.31 -28.99 -34.03
C SER A 49 -13.10 -30.34 -34.70
N ASN A 50 -13.71 -30.54 -35.88
CA ASN A 50 -13.62 -31.80 -36.63
C ASN A 50 -13.29 -31.57 -38.10
N ALA A 51 -12.09 -31.99 -38.52
CA ALA A 51 -11.55 -31.99 -39.89
C ALA A 51 -11.53 -30.64 -40.62
N GLY A 52 -11.95 -29.54 -39.96
CA GLY A 52 -12.06 -28.19 -40.53
C GLY A 52 -10.91 -27.26 -40.14
N THR A 53 -11.08 -25.98 -40.45
CA THR A 53 -10.18 -24.90 -39.98
C THR A 53 -10.81 -24.12 -38.83
N LEU A 54 -10.12 -24.05 -37.69
CA LEU A 54 -10.52 -23.25 -36.53
C LEU A 54 -9.45 -22.20 -36.24
N ASN A 55 -9.82 -20.92 -36.23
CA ASN A 55 -8.95 -19.83 -35.78
C ASN A 55 -9.54 -19.23 -34.50
N VAL A 56 -8.78 -19.25 -33.42
CA VAL A 56 -9.15 -18.66 -32.14
C VAL A 56 -8.09 -17.63 -31.78
N VAL A 57 -8.51 -16.39 -31.58
CA VAL A 57 -7.59 -15.27 -31.36
C VAL A 57 -8.08 -14.43 -30.19
N ASN A 58 -7.16 -13.98 -29.33
CA ASN A 58 -7.43 -13.03 -28.25
C ASN A 58 -8.61 -13.44 -27.37
N SER A 59 -8.67 -14.72 -26.97
CA SER A 59 -9.84 -15.29 -26.30
C SER A 59 -9.46 -15.93 -24.97
N THR A 60 -10.29 -15.68 -23.96
CA THR A 60 -10.19 -16.32 -22.64
C THR A 60 -11.16 -17.49 -22.54
N PHE A 61 -10.64 -18.68 -22.24
CA PHE A 61 -11.38 -19.89 -21.89
C PHE A 61 -11.17 -20.15 -20.40
N ASN A 62 -12.21 -19.94 -19.59
CA ASN A 62 -12.12 -20.17 -18.15
C ASN A 62 -13.14 -21.21 -17.69
N GLY A 63 -12.68 -22.22 -16.94
CA GLY A 63 -13.59 -23.14 -16.24
C GLY A 63 -14.29 -24.17 -17.13
N ASN A 64 -13.84 -24.39 -18.36
CA ASN A 64 -14.46 -25.37 -19.26
C ASN A 64 -14.02 -26.79 -18.89
N VAL A 65 -14.95 -27.66 -18.52
CA VAL A 65 -14.65 -29.03 -18.06
C VAL A 65 -15.32 -30.09 -18.93
N ALA A 66 -14.52 -30.93 -19.59
CA ALA A 66 -14.99 -32.08 -20.36
C ALA A 66 -15.00 -33.34 -19.48
N LEU A 67 -16.17 -33.98 -19.35
CA LEU A 67 -16.34 -35.19 -18.54
C LEU A 67 -16.89 -36.34 -19.38
N GLY A 68 -16.31 -37.53 -19.21
CA GLY A 68 -16.89 -38.76 -19.73
C GLY A 68 -18.11 -39.19 -18.92
N GLY A 69 -19.02 -39.92 -19.55
CA GLY A 69 -20.16 -40.53 -18.88
C GLY A 69 -19.77 -41.73 -18.04
N SER A 70 -20.52 -42.04 -16.99
CA SER A 70 -20.32 -43.25 -16.20
C SER A 70 -20.61 -44.50 -17.04
N GLY A 71 -19.89 -45.59 -16.77
CA GLY A 71 -20.26 -46.89 -17.31
C GLY A 71 -21.55 -47.40 -16.69
N GLY A 72 -22.30 -48.20 -17.43
CA GLY A 72 -23.51 -48.85 -16.96
C GLY A 72 -23.21 -49.96 -15.97
N ALA A 73 -24.15 -50.24 -15.08
CA ALA A 73 -24.06 -51.36 -14.14
C ALA A 73 -24.31 -52.69 -14.88
N GLY A 74 -23.42 -53.66 -14.64
CA GLY A 74 -23.63 -55.04 -15.04
C GLY A 74 -24.40 -55.81 -13.97
N ASN A 75 -25.00 -56.94 -14.36
CA ASN A 75 -25.81 -57.76 -13.46
C ASN A 75 -25.00 -58.86 -12.74
N VAL A 76 -23.68 -58.88 -12.93
CA VAL A 76 -22.73 -59.75 -12.21
C VAL A 76 -21.51 -58.96 -11.74
N ALA A 77 -20.87 -59.43 -10.67
CA ALA A 77 -19.68 -58.77 -10.11
C ALA A 77 -18.57 -58.64 -11.17
N GLY A 78 -18.01 -57.44 -11.32
CA GLY A 78 -16.96 -57.15 -12.30
C GLY A 78 -17.43 -56.86 -13.73
N ALA A 79 -18.74 -56.91 -14.01
CA ALA A 79 -19.28 -56.69 -15.36
C ALA A 79 -19.82 -55.27 -15.61
N ASN A 80 -19.44 -54.31 -14.76
CA ASN A 80 -19.77 -52.91 -15.02
C ASN A 80 -19.02 -52.42 -16.25
N GLY A 81 -19.68 -51.60 -17.05
CA GLY A 81 -19.04 -50.91 -18.15
C GLY A 81 -17.96 -49.95 -17.63
N GLY A 82 -16.91 -49.76 -18.41
CA GLY A 82 -15.93 -48.70 -18.15
C GLY A 82 -16.56 -47.31 -18.31
N GLY A 83 -16.09 -46.34 -17.54
CA GLY A 83 -16.43 -44.93 -17.77
C GLY A 83 -15.89 -44.43 -19.11
N GLY A 84 -16.59 -43.46 -19.69
CA GLY A 84 -16.12 -42.73 -20.86
C GLY A 84 -14.99 -41.75 -20.51
N GLN A 85 -14.37 -41.20 -21.55
CA GLN A 85 -13.26 -40.25 -21.40
C GLN A 85 -13.77 -38.79 -21.47
N GLY A 86 -13.20 -37.91 -20.68
CA GLY A 86 -13.27 -36.45 -20.80
C GLY A 86 -11.96 -35.92 -21.36
N LEU A 87 -12.01 -35.29 -22.54
CA LEU A 87 -10.83 -34.81 -23.29
C LEU A 87 -11.07 -33.39 -23.79
N GLY A 88 -10.05 -32.53 -23.72
CA GLY A 88 -10.15 -31.19 -24.32
C GLY A 88 -11.13 -30.31 -23.58
N GLY A 89 -10.81 -29.88 -22.36
CA GLY A 89 -11.72 -29.05 -21.56
C GLY A 89 -12.04 -27.73 -22.26
N GLY A 90 -11.02 -27.00 -22.69
CA GLY A 90 -11.19 -25.84 -23.58
C GLY A 90 -11.56 -26.25 -25.01
N ILE A 91 -10.64 -26.88 -25.72
CA ILE A 91 -10.81 -27.25 -27.13
C ILE A 91 -10.42 -28.72 -27.34
N PHE A 92 -11.24 -29.44 -28.10
CA PHE A 92 -10.87 -30.73 -28.69
C PHE A 92 -10.74 -30.58 -30.19
N VAL A 93 -9.60 -30.97 -30.74
CA VAL A 93 -9.29 -30.95 -32.17
C VAL A 93 -9.26 -32.39 -32.66
N LEU A 94 -10.15 -32.73 -33.59
CA LEU A 94 -10.19 -34.01 -34.31
C LEU A 94 -9.83 -33.74 -35.76
N ASP A 95 -8.61 -34.08 -36.19
CA ASP A 95 -8.09 -33.76 -37.52
C ASP A 95 -8.21 -32.25 -37.89
N GLY A 96 -7.82 -31.90 -39.12
CA GLY A 96 -7.95 -30.54 -39.64
C GLY A 96 -6.84 -29.59 -39.18
N THR A 97 -7.11 -28.28 -39.23
CA THR A 97 -6.14 -27.23 -38.90
C THR A 97 -6.71 -26.30 -37.84
N THR A 98 -6.02 -26.15 -36.72
CA THR A 98 -6.43 -25.23 -35.65
C THR A 98 -5.31 -24.25 -35.34
N ARG A 99 -5.63 -22.96 -35.28
CA ARG A 99 -4.70 -21.89 -34.92
C ARG A 99 -5.23 -21.16 -33.69
N ILE A 100 -4.39 -21.07 -32.66
CA ILE A 100 -4.69 -20.46 -31.37
C ILE A 100 -3.64 -19.37 -31.15
N VAL A 101 -4.06 -18.11 -31.09
CA VAL A 101 -3.14 -16.97 -30.98
C VAL A 101 -3.60 -16.03 -29.87
N GLY A 102 -2.72 -15.64 -28.95
CA GLY A 102 -3.10 -14.69 -27.92
C GLY A 102 -4.24 -15.18 -27.02
N CYS A 103 -4.38 -16.48 -26.77
CA CYS A 103 -5.49 -17.03 -26.00
C CYS A 103 -5.04 -17.42 -24.58
N THR A 104 -5.94 -17.31 -23.60
CA THR A 104 -5.69 -17.79 -22.23
C THR A 104 -6.67 -18.91 -21.90
N PHE A 105 -6.17 -20.07 -21.53
CA PHE A 105 -6.93 -21.18 -20.96
C PHE A 105 -6.58 -21.30 -19.49
N ALA A 106 -7.55 -21.04 -18.61
CA ALA A 106 -7.39 -21.11 -17.16
C ALA A 106 -8.51 -21.97 -16.56
N ASN A 107 -8.23 -22.70 -15.48
CA ASN A 107 -9.25 -23.48 -14.74
C ASN A 107 -10.03 -24.49 -15.60
N CYS A 108 -9.54 -24.82 -16.81
CA CYS A 108 -10.19 -25.80 -17.68
C CYS A 108 -9.83 -27.21 -17.20
N GLY A 109 -10.68 -28.20 -17.47
CA GLY A 109 -10.55 -29.56 -16.94
C GLY A 109 -10.90 -30.65 -17.96
N ALA A 110 -10.13 -31.73 -17.96
CA ALA A 110 -10.40 -32.95 -18.71
C ALA A 110 -9.67 -34.13 -18.02
N PRO A 111 -10.40 -35.06 -17.34
CA PRO A 111 -9.76 -36.08 -16.51
C PRO A 111 -8.77 -36.98 -17.24
N GLN A 112 -8.91 -37.17 -18.56
CA GLN A 112 -8.04 -38.02 -19.37
C GLN A 112 -7.00 -37.22 -20.18
N GLY A 113 -6.92 -35.90 -20.00
CA GLY A 113 -5.85 -35.06 -20.54
C GLY A 113 -6.31 -33.96 -21.48
N GLY A 114 -5.40 -33.01 -21.71
CA GLY A 114 -5.69 -31.84 -22.53
C GLY A 114 -6.75 -30.95 -21.89
N ALA A 115 -6.56 -30.57 -20.63
CA ALA A 115 -7.51 -29.77 -19.89
C ALA A 115 -7.82 -28.44 -20.61
N ALA A 116 -6.81 -27.78 -21.18
CA ALA A 116 -6.98 -26.66 -22.09
C ALA A 116 -7.27 -27.15 -23.51
N VAL A 117 -6.36 -27.92 -24.12
CA VAL A 117 -6.51 -28.38 -25.52
C VAL A 117 -6.11 -29.84 -25.66
N TYR A 118 -6.97 -30.62 -26.33
CA TYR A 118 -6.66 -31.99 -26.72
C TYR A 118 -6.66 -32.13 -28.24
N ILE A 119 -5.59 -32.70 -28.78
CA ILE A 119 -5.36 -32.83 -30.23
C ILE A 119 -5.38 -34.31 -30.60
N ARG A 120 -6.22 -34.68 -31.55
CA ARG A 120 -6.34 -36.05 -32.02
C ARG A 120 -6.30 -36.11 -33.55
N GLY A 121 -5.35 -36.87 -34.08
CA GLY A 121 -5.39 -37.33 -35.46
C GLY A 121 -6.05 -38.71 -35.55
N GLU A 122 -7.19 -38.84 -36.22
CA GLU A 122 -7.96 -40.08 -36.34
C GLU A 122 -8.39 -40.32 -37.79
N GLY A 123 -7.46 -40.84 -38.60
CA GLY A 123 -7.66 -41.04 -40.03
C GLY A 123 -7.37 -39.81 -40.90
N GLY A 124 -7.04 -38.67 -40.29
CA GLY A 124 -6.50 -37.47 -40.93
C GLY A 124 -5.31 -36.87 -40.16
N ALA A 125 -4.81 -35.74 -40.65
CA ALA A 125 -3.80 -34.95 -39.95
C ALA A 125 -4.47 -33.87 -39.10
N ALA A 126 -4.12 -33.81 -37.81
CA ALA A 126 -4.46 -32.70 -36.92
C ALA A 126 -3.27 -31.74 -36.82
N ASN A 127 -3.36 -30.60 -37.49
CA ASN A 127 -2.34 -29.57 -37.52
C ASN A 127 -2.73 -28.44 -36.56
N VAL A 128 -1.97 -28.23 -35.50
CA VAL A 128 -2.22 -27.17 -34.51
C VAL A 128 -1.07 -26.19 -34.47
N THR A 129 -1.39 -24.91 -34.57
CA THR A 129 -0.46 -23.82 -34.28
C THR A 129 -0.92 -23.09 -33.03
N PHE A 130 -0.06 -23.03 -32.02
CA PHE A 130 -0.35 -22.41 -30.72
C PHE A 130 0.68 -21.31 -30.51
N GLU A 131 0.29 -20.04 -30.45
CA GLU A 131 1.24 -18.93 -30.38
C GLU A 131 0.81 -17.85 -29.40
N ASN A 132 1.78 -17.27 -28.70
CA ASN A 132 1.56 -16.18 -27.73
C ASN A 132 0.40 -16.48 -26.77
N SER A 133 0.24 -17.73 -26.34
CA SER A 133 -0.96 -18.17 -25.62
C SER A 133 -0.60 -18.87 -24.31
N ILE A 134 -1.51 -18.85 -23.36
CA ILE A 134 -1.35 -19.42 -22.03
C ILE A 134 -2.29 -20.61 -21.88
N ALA A 135 -1.78 -21.71 -21.35
CA ALA A 135 -2.59 -22.79 -20.80
C ALA A 135 -2.06 -23.13 -19.40
N ALA A 136 -2.87 -22.85 -18.38
CA ALA A 136 -2.48 -22.92 -16.98
C ALA A 136 -3.68 -23.17 -16.06
N ASP A 137 -3.40 -23.28 -14.76
CA ASP A 137 -4.35 -23.45 -13.67
C ASP A 137 -5.32 -24.60 -13.95
N ARG A 138 -4.83 -25.74 -14.48
CA ARG A 138 -5.74 -26.83 -14.87
C ARG A 138 -6.56 -27.33 -13.67
N GLY A 139 -7.84 -27.60 -13.93
CA GLY A 139 -8.72 -28.31 -13.01
C GLY A 139 -8.42 -29.81 -13.00
N ALA A 140 -9.45 -30.65 -13.22
CA ALA A 140 -9.26 -32.09 -13.30
C ALA A 140 -8.41 -32.50 -14.52
N GLY A 141 -7.37 -33.30 -14.34
CA GLY A 141 -6.61 -33.92 -15.44
C GLY A 141 -5.08 -33.86 -15.30
N PRO A 142 -4.35 -34.67 -16.08
CA PRO A 142 -2.91 -34.77 -15.98
C PRO A 142 -2.13 -33.63 -16.66
N THR A 143 -2.69 -33.00 -17.70
CA THR A 143 -2.00 -31.99 -18.52
C THR A 143 -2.94 -30.92 -19.06
N GLU A 144 -2.41 -29.74 -19.35
CA GLU A 144 -3.12 -28.63 -20.01
C GLU A 144 -3.28 -28.92 -21.50
N VAL A 145 -2.20 -29.33 -22.17
CA VAL A 145 -2.24 -29.65 -23.59
C VAL A 145 -1.80 -31.09 -23.82
N ALA A 146 -2.57 -31.85 -24.58
CA ALA A 146 -2.22 -33.23 -24.93
C ALA A 146 -2.49 -33.52 -26.40
N ALA A 147 -1.68 -34.41 -26.97
CA ALA A 147 -1.89 -34.95 -28.30
C ALA A 147 -1.88 -36.48 -28.30
N SER A 148 -2.68 -37.07 -29.20
CA SER A 148 -2.58 -38.47 -29.60
C SER A 148 -2.87 -38.64 -31.09
N SER A 149 -2.29 -39.66 -31.69
CA SER A 149 -2.71 -40.16 -33.00
C SER A 149 -3.23 -41.59 -32.85
N ASN A 150 -4.32 -41.91 -33.52
CA ASN A 150 -4.87 -43.26 -33.52
C ASN A 150 -5.10 -43.74 -34.96
N GLY A 151 -4.39 -44.79 -35.35
CA GLY A 151 -4.47 -45.40 -36.68
C GLY A 151 -3.62 -44.70 -37.75
N THR A 152 -3.34 -45.40 -38.85
CA THR A 152 -2.74 -44.85 -40.07
C THR A 152 -3.88 -44.52 -41.03
N PRO A 153 -4.01 -43.27 -41.56
CA PRO A 153 -3.00 -42.21 -41.64
C PRO A 153 -3.10 -41.12 -40.55
N GLY A 154 -3.70 -41.38 -39.39
CA GLY A 154 -3.82 -40.44 -38.28
C GLY A 154 -2.48 -39.85 -37.83
N SER A 155 -2.35 -38.52 -37.85
CA SER A 155 -1.11 -37.81 -37.48
C SER A 155 -1.40 -36.52 -36.71
N VAL A 156 -0.44 -36.09 -35.88
CA VAL A 156 -0.48 -34.81 -35.17
C VAL A 156 0.76 -34.00 -35.50
N VAL A 157 0.55 -32.74 -35.90
CA VAL A 157 1.61 -31.73 -36.04
C VAL A 157 1.24 -30.56 -35.15
N ALA A 158 2.02 -30.31 -34.11
CA ALA A 158 1.78 -29.22 -33.17
C ALA A 158 3.00 -28.31 -33.10
N ASN A 159 2.87 -27.07 -33.57
CA ASN A 159 3.94 -26.07 -33.61
C ASN A 159 3.53 -24.79 -32.87
N GLY A 160 4.51 -24.05 -32.36
CA GLY A 160 4.19 -22.84 -31.59
C GLY A 160 5.39 -22.09 -31.06
N SER A 161 5.15 -20.87 -30.60
CA SER A 161 6.16 -20.01 -29.98
C SER A 161 5.51 -19.01 -29.03
N GLY A 162 6.28 -18.54 -28.03
CA GLY A 162 5.80 -17.55 -27.05
C GLY A 162 4.68 -18.03 -26.13
N ASN A 163 4.56 -19.35 -25.89
CA ASN A 163 3.49 -19.90 -25.05
C ASN A 163 3.96 -20.23 -23.64
N VAL A 164 3.06 -20.06 -22.67
CA VAL A 164 3.20 -20.56 -21.30
C VAL A 164 2.26 -21.75 -21.14
N ILE A 165 2.81 -22.95 -20.93
CA ILE A 165 2.02 -24.18 -20.80
C ILE A 165 2.58 -24.96 -19.61
N GLU A 166 1.83 -25.01 -18.50
CA GLU A 166 2.32 -25.58 -17.24
C GLU A 166 2.66 -27.08 -17.33
N ALA A 167 1.87 -27.86 -18.08
CA ALA A 167 2.16 -29.25 -18.42
C ALA A 167 1.59 -29.65 -19.78
N SER A 168 2.34 -30.49 -20.49
CA SER A 168 1.92 -31.01 -21.78
C SER A 168 2.34 -32.47 -22.00
N ALA A 169 1.64 -33.15 -22.91
CA ALA A 169 1.97 -34.51 -23.33
C ALA A 169 1.87 -34.64 -24.86
N GLY A 170 2.91 -35.19 -25.49
CA GLY A 170 2.94 -35.42 -26.93
C GLY A 170 3.12 -34.16 -27.79
N VAL A 171 3.35 -32.98 -27.18
CA VAL A 171 3.53 -31.69 -27.88
C VAL A 171 4.63 -30.78 -27.29
N PRO A 172 5.83 -31.31 -26.96
CA PRO A 172 6.87 -30.52 -26.27
C PRO A 172 7.30 -29.26 -27.02
N ALA A 173 7.19 -29.23 -28.36
CA ALA A 173 7.56 -28.09 -29.20
C ALA A 173 6.68 -26.84 -29.00
N LEU A 174 5.57 -26.93 -28.27
CA LEU A 174 4.69 -25.79 -28.00
C LEU A 174 5.14 -24.95 -26.80
N VAL A 175 5.98 -25.49 -25.92
CA VAL A 175 6.20 -24.93 -24.57
C VAL A 175 7.43 -24.02 -24.55
N ALA A 176 7.26 -22.73 -24.25
CA ALA A 176 8.40 -21.84 -23.98
C ALA A 176 8.80 -21.87 -22.49
N THR A 177 7.82 -22.00 -21.59
CA THR A 177 8.04 -22.17 -20.15
C THR A 177 6.89 -22.95 -19.53
N THR A 178 7.18 -23.68 -18.46
CA THR A 178 6.22 -24.42 -17.61
C THR A 178 5.97 -23.72 -16.27
N VAL A 179 6.58 -22.55 -16.04
CA VAL A 179 6.40 -21.78 -14.81
C VAL A 179 4.98 -21.23 -14.78
N ASP A 180 4.30 -21.39 -13.63
CA ASP A 180 2.98 -20.81 -13.37
C ASP A 180 2.94 -19.33 -13.83
N PRO A 181 2.05 -18.97 -14.76
CA PRO A 181 1.89 -17.61 -15.23
C PRO A 181 1.41 -16.62 -14.18
N ALA A 182 1.03 -17.05 -12.97
CA ALA A 182 0.50 -16.20 -11.90
C ALA A 182 -0.65 -15.31 -12.41
N LEU A 183 -1.65 -15.97 -13.00
CA LEU A 183 -2.85 -15.29 -13.50
C LEU A 183 -3.63 -14.68 -12.33
N GLY A 184 -4.11 -13.46 -12.53
CA GLY A 184 -5.12 -12.85 -11.68
C GLY A 184 -6.47 -13.58 -11.83
N ALA A 185 -7.39 -13.34 -10.89
CA ALA A 185 -8.74 -13.86 -10.98
C ALA A 185 -9.46 -13.40 -12.27
N LEU A 186 -10.42 -14.19 -12.74
CA LEU A 186 -11.28 -13.78 -13.85
C LEU A 186 -12.08 -12.54 -13.42
N ALA A 187 -11.82 -11.41 -14.07
CA ALA A 187 -12.40 -10.13 -13.69
C ALA A 187 -12.67 -9.24 -14.90
N SER A 188 -13.41 -8.16 -14.68
CA SER A 188 -13.63 -7.13 -15.68
C SER A 188 -12.41 -6.20 -15.74
N ASN A 189 -11.38 -6.59 -16.50
CA ASN A 189 -10.14 -5.82 -16.64
C ASN A 189 -10.16 -4.83 -17.81
N GLY A 190 -11.35 -4.33 -18.16
CA GLY A 190 -11.61 -3.57 -19.38
C GLY A 190 -12.01 -4.45 -20.57
N GLY A 191 -12.39 -3.81 -21.68
CA GLY A 191 -12.86 -4.50 -22.88
C GLY A 191 -14.30 -5.04 -22.78
N PRO A 192 -14.76 -5.78 -23.81
CA PRO A 192 -16.15 -6.25 -23.90
C PRO A 192 -16.45 -7.50 -23.05
N THR A 193 -15.43 -8.21 -22.57
CA THR A 193 -15.57 -9.48 -21.82
C THR A 193 -14.50 -9.60 -20.74
N GLN A 194 -14.77 -10.40 -19.70
CA GLN A 194 -13.80 -10.67 -18.63
C GLN A 194 -12.54 -11.39 -19.14
N THR A 195 -11.41 -11.13 -18.48
CA THR A 195 -10.10 -11.72 -18.78
C THR A 195 -9.36 -12.05 -17.49
N HIS A 196 -8.23 -12.76 -17.60
CA HIS A 196 -7.27 -12.92 -16.51
C HIS A 196 -6.14 -11.92 -16.69
N ALA A 197 -5.98 -10.98 -15.75
CA ALA A 197 -4.86 -10.05 -15.76
C ALA A 197 -3.56 -10.78 -15.41
N LEU A 198 -2.42 -10.33 -15.95
CA LEU A 198 -1.12 -10.89 -15.61
C LEU A 198 -0.59 -10.25 -14.32
N GLY A 199 -0.31 -11.07 -13.30
CA GLY A 199 0.30 -10.62 -12.05
C GLY A 199 1.62 -9.86 -12.25
N SER A 200 2.05 -9.08 -11.26
CA SER A 200 3.27 -8.26 -11.38
C SER A 200 4.52 -9.07 -11.73
N THR A 201 4.61 -10.31 -11.23
CA THR A 201 5.72 -11.27 -11.46
C THR A 201 5.39 -12.36 -12.48
N SER A 202 4.33 -12.19 -13.27
CA SER A 202 3.87 -13.21 -14.21
C SER A 202 4.96 -13.61 -15.19
N SER A 203 5.15 -14.93 -15.37
CA SER A 203 6.08 -15.52 -16.35
C SER A 203 5.62 -15.31 -17.80
N ALA A 204 4.37 -14.90 -18.01
CA ALA A 204 3.79 -14.65 -19.33
C ALA A 204 4.11 -13.27 -19.90
N LYS A 205 4.74 -12.38 -19.11
CA LYS A 205 5.08 -11.04 -19.56
C LYS A 205 6.27 -11.05 -20.51
N ALA A 206 6.15 -10.32 -21.62
CA ALA A 206 7.18 -10.12 -22.64
C ALA A 206 7.82 -11.42 -23.19
N ILE A 207 7.10 -12.56 -23.10
CA ILE A 207 7.53 -13.83 -23.69
C ILE A 207 6.92 -14.05 -25.08
N GLY A 208 5.90 -13.26 -25.44
CA GLY A 208 5.23 -13.36 -26.73
C GLY A 208 6.15 -12.95 -27.88
N VAL A 209 5.94 -13.57 -29.04
CA VAL A 209 6.60 -13.22 -30.29
C VAL A 209 5.98 -11.94 -30.86
N ALA A 210 6.75 -10.86 -30.83
CA ALA A 210 6.32 -9.52 -31.26
C ALA A 210 5.76 -9.48 -32.70
N ALA A 211 6.36 -10.23 -33.62
CA ALA A 211 5.88 -10.31 -35.01
C ALA A 211 4.45 -10.90 -35.09
N THR A 212 4.16 -11.93 -34.28
CA THR A 212 2.82 -12.53 -34.19
C THR A 212 1.82 -11.60 -33.52
N CYS A 213 2.24 -10.80 -32.54
CA CYS A 213 1.39 -9.76 -31.96
C CYS A 213 1.01 -8.68 -33.00
N ALA A 214 1.98 -8.23 -33.80
CA ALA A 214 1.78 -7.17 -34.79
C ALA A 214 1.03 -7.62 -36.05
N ALA A 215 1.12 -8.91 -36.42
CA ALA A 215 0.47 -9.43 -37.62
C ALA A 215 -1.07 -9.39 -37.52
N ALA A 216 -1.72 -9.06 -38.64
CA ALA A 216 -3.18 -9.01 -38.74
C ALA A 216 -3.82 -10.40 -38.54
N PHE A 217 -5.06 -10.43 -38.07
CA PHE A 217 -5.85 -11.66 -38.11
C PHE A 217 -6.02 -12.16 -39.55
N PRO A 218 -5.95 -13.48 -39.83
CA PRO A 218 -5.79 -14.60 -38.90
C PRO A 218 -4.33 -15.02 -38.64
N THR A 219 -3.35 -14.37 -39.26
CA THR A 219 -1.94 -14.74 -39.15
C THR A 219 -1.26 -14.23 -37.87
N GLY A 220 -1.90 -13.35 -37.10
CA GLY A 220 -1.45 -12.90 -35.79
C GLY A 220 -2.60 -12.49 -34.89
N SER A 221 -2.29 -11.77 -33.80
CA SER A 221 -3.31 -11.30 -32.86
C SER A 221 -4.01 -10.01 -33.29
N GLY A 222 -3.67 -9.43 -34.45
CA GLY A 222 -4.29 -8.20 -34.94
C GLY A 222 -3.82 -6.94 -34.22
N GLY A 223 -2.66 -6.95 -33.55
CA GLY A 223 -2.08 -5.78 -32.88
C GLY A 223 -2.69 -5.44 -31.53
N VAL A 224 -3.79 -6.10 -31.13
CA VAL A 224 -4.49 -5.87 -29.87
C VAL A 224 -4.71 -7.16 -29.09
N ASP A 225 -5.00 -7.07 -27.80
CA ASP A 225 -5.46 -8.17 -26.95
C ASP A 225 -7.00 -8.30 -26.96
N GLN A 226 -7.58 -9.16 -26.11
CA GLN A 226 -9.04 -9.38 -26.03
C GLN A 226 -9.84 -8.11 -25.69
N ARG A 227 -9.19 -7.15 -25.03
CA ARG A 227 -9.81 -5.92 -24.56
C ARG A 227 -9.71 -4.79 -25.57
N GLY A 228 -8.93 -4.99 -26.64
CA GLY A 228 -8.54 -3.93 -27.56
C GLY A 228 -7.27 -3.19 -27.12
N ALA A 229 -6.55 -3.67 -26.10
CA ALA A 229 -5.31 -3.06 -25.66
C ALA A 229 -4.20 -3.29 -26.71
N PRO A 230 -3.44 -2.25 -27.11
CA PRO A 230 -2.31 -2.44 -28.01
C PRO A 230 -1.25 -3.37 -27.42
N ARG A 231 -0.74 -4.31 -28.22
CA ARG A 231 0.30 -5.26 -27.78
C ARG A 231 1.71 -4.71 -28.03
N THR A 232 2.18 -3.84 -27.14
CA THR A 232 3.49 -3.16 -27.28
C THR A 232 4.67 -3.93 -26.67
N SER A 233 4.47 -4.63 -25.56
CA SER A 233 5.46 -5.54 -24.97
C SER A 233 5.35 -6.97 -25.51
N CYS A 234 4.17 -7.32 -26.04
CA CYS A 234 3.78 -8.65 -26.49
C CYS A 234 3.88 -9.69 -25.36
N ASP A 235 2.86 -9.69 -24.51
CA ASP A 235 2.66 -10.73 -23.50
C ASP A 235 1.98 -11.96 -24.12
N ALA A 236 2.21 -13.13 -23.53
CA ALA A 236 1.41 -14.31 -23.85
C ALA A 236 0.00 -14.20 -23.26
N GLY A 237 -0.98 -14.84 -23.90
CA GLY A 237 -2.36 -14.93 -23.44
C GLY A 237 -3.29 -13.89 -24.06
N ALA A 238 -4.51 -13.79 -23.52
CA ALA A 238 -5.55 -12.89 -23.99
C ALA A 238 -5.45 -11.47 -23.41
N TYR A 239 -4.47 -11.23 -22.54
CA TYR A 239 -4.29 -10.00 -21.78
C TYR A 239 -2.89 -9.44 -22.00
N GLU A 240 -2.80 -8.16 -22.35
CA GLU A 240 -1.56 -7.40 -22.41
C GLU A 240 -1.43 -6.49 -21.18
N ALA A 241 -0.46 -6.74 -20.30
CA ALA A 241 -0.27 -5.91 -19.12
C ALA A 241 0.12 -4.46 -19.46
N GLY A 242 0.99 -4.30 -20.46
CA GLY A 242 1.51 -3.02 -20.89
C GLY A 242 2.22 -2.22 -19.78
N THR A 243 2.67 -1.02 -20.12
CA THR A 243 3.14 -0.03 -19.13
C THR A 243 1.94 0.73 -18.58
N GLY A 244 1.54 0.40 -17.35
CA GLY A 244 0.48 1.14 -16.66
C GLY A 244 0.85 2.57 -16.29
N THR A 245 -0.13 3.32 -15.78
CA THR A 245 0.06 4.68 -15.25
C THR A 245 -0.48 4.78 -13.82
N ILE A 246 0.03 5.76 -13.07
CA ILE A 246 -0.53 6.13 -11.77
C ILE A 246 -1.09 7.55 -11.88
N VAL A 247 -2.37 7.72 -11.56
CA VAL A 247 -3.06 9.02 -11.52
C VAL A 247 -3.31 9.40 -10.07
N ILE A 248 -2.94 10.63 -9.68
CA ILE A 248 -3.26 11.14 -8.34
C ILE A 248 -4.72 11.60 -8.31
N LEU A 249 -5.46 11.12 -7.31
CA LEU A 249 -6.87 11.45 -7.11
C LEU A 249 -7.06 12.54 -6.03
N SER A 250 -6.24 12.55 -4.98
CA SER A 250 -6.32 13.54 -3.90
C SER A 250 -5.04 13.56 -3.05
N GLY A 251 -4.87 14.60 -2.24
CA GLY A 251 -3.81 14.65 -1.21
C GLY A 251 -2.52 15.35 -1.64
N THR A 252 -2.53 16.13 -2.72
CA THR A 252 -1.39 16.99 -3.08
C THR A 252 -1.82 18.24 -3.86
N PRO A 253 -1.18 19.41 -3.65
CA PRO A 253 -0.28 19.70 -2.53
C PRO A 253 -1.04 19.84 -1.21
N GLN A 254 -0.40 19.54 -0.07
CA GLN A 254 -0.97 19.82 1.25
C GLN A 254 0.09 20.02 2.33
N SER A 255 -0.33 20.57 3.47
CA SER A 255 0.55 20.89 4.59
C SER A 255 -0.03 20.42 5.92
N ALA A 256 0.85 20.15 6.88
CA ALA A 256 0.50 19.83 8.26
C ALA A 256 1.56 20.41 9.21
N LEU A 257 1.19 20.70 10.46
CA LEU A 257 2.17 21.03 11.49
C LEU A 257 3.05 19.81 11.76
N ILE A 258 4.31 20.04 12.14
CA ILE A 258 5.22 18.98 12.57
C ILE A 258 4.59 18.09 13.65
N GLY A 259 4.66 16.77 13.46
CA GLY A 259 4.04 15.77 14.34
C GLY A 259 2.54 15.56 14.15
N GLN A 260 1.86 16.28 13.25
CA GLN A 260 0.42 16.16 13.00
C GLN A 260 0.09 15.40 11.71
N ALA A 261 -1.09 14.79 11.67
CA ALA A 261 -1.59 14.12 10.48
C ALA A 261 -1.94 15.12 9.36
N PHE A 262 -1.69 14.73 8.12
CA PHE A 262 -2.17 15.45 6.95
C PHE A 262 -3.68 15.26 6.79
N ALA A 263 -4.39 16.35 6.48
CA ALA A 263 -5.86 16.37 6.50
C ALA A 263 -6.50 15.50 5.40
N THR A 264 -5.85 15.41 4.23
CA THR A 264 -6.36 14.63 3.10
C THR A 264 -5.50 13.39 2.90
N ALA A 265 -6.12 12.21 2.80
CA ALA A 265 -5.40 10.98 2.47
C ALA A 265 -4.74 11.08 1.09
N LEU A 266 -3.55 10.47 0.95
CA LEU A 266 -2.87 10.34 -0.34
C LEU A 266 -3.54 9.21 -1.11
N ARG A 267 -4.17 9.55 -2.24
CA ARG A 267 -4.96 8.59 -3.01
C ARG A 267 -4.54 8.61 -4.47
N VAL A 268 -4.31 7.42 -5.02
CA VAL A 268 -3.99 7.21 -6.42
C VAL A 268 -4.93 6.21 -7.06
N ARG A 269 -4.99 6.21 -8.39
CA ARG A 269 -5.52 5.14 -9.22
C ARG A 269 -4.44 4.59 -10.13
N VAL A 270 -4.31 3.27 -10.16
CA VAL A 270 -3.41 2.53 -11.06
C VAL A 270 -4.23 2.04 -12.25
N LEU A 271 -3.76 2.37 -13.44
CA LEU A 271 -4.34 1.95 -14.71
C LEU A 271 -3.31 1.11 -15.48
N ASP A 272 -3.75 0.17 -16.30
CA ASP A 272 -2.87 -0.49 -17.27
C ASP A 272 -2.64 0.36 -18.53
N GLY A 273 -1.93 -0.20 -19.51
CA GLY A 273 -1.66 0.45 -20.80
C GLY A 273 -2.91 0.72 -21.65
N ALA A 274 -4.05 0.10 -21.34
CA ALA A 274 -5.34 0.36 -21.99
C ALA A 274 -6.22 1.38 -21.23
N GLY A 275 -5.74 1.87 -20.09
CA GLY A 275 -6.49 2.78 -19.22
C GLY A 275 -7.51 2.08 -18.32
N ALA A 276 -7.48 0.75 -18.20
CA ALA A 276 -8.37 0.02 -17.31
C ALA A 276 -7.78 -0.06 -15.89
N PRO A 277 -8.63 0.05 -14.83
CA PRO A 277 -8.18 0.01 -13.45
C PRO A 277 -7.60 -1.36 -13.09
N GLN A 278 -6.44 -1.35 -12.41
CA GLN A 278 -5.75 -2.57 -11.99
C GLN A 278 -6.05 -2.89 -10.53
N VAL A 279 -6.70 -4.03 -10.26
CA VAL A 279 -7.03 -4.52 -8.91
C VAL A 279 -5.88 -5.33 -8.30
N GLY A 280 -5.70 -5.24 -6.99
CA GLY A 280 -4.72 -6.04 -6.24
C GLY A 280 -3.26 -5.64 -6.41
N VAL A 281 -2.98 -4.52 -7.09
CA VAL A 281 -1.62 -4.00 -7.25
C VAL A 281 -1.16 -3.35 -5.96
N ALA A 282 0.00 -3.76 -5.43
CA ALA A 282 0.63 -3.12 -4.29
C ALA A 282 1.30 -1.80 -4.72
N VAL A 283 0.85 -0.68 -4.14
CA VAL A 283 1.40 0.66 -4.33
C VAL A 283 2.24 1.04 -3.12
N THR A 284 3.53 1.29 -3.34
CA THR A 284 4.47 1.72 -2.30
C THR A 284 4.56 3.23 -2.29
N PHE A 285 4.39 3.85 -1.12
CA PHE A 285 4.56 5.30 -0.93
C PHE A 285 5.89 5.58 -0.23
N GLY A 286 6.90 5.95 -1.00
CA GLY A 286 8.24 6.25 -0.53
C GLY A 286 8.38 7.70 -0.07
N VAL A 287 9.04 7.92 1.07
CA VAL A 287 9.35 9.23 1.64
C VAL A 287 10.87 9.42 1.73
N PRO A 288 11.39 10.66 1.86
CA PRO A 288 12.82 10.89 2.06
C PRO A 288 13.33 10.24 3.36
N GLY A 289 14.54 9.68 3.33
CA GLY A 289 15.19 9.04 4.48
C GLY A 289 15.78 10.00 5.52
N SER A 290 15.89 11.29 5.18
CA SER A 290 16.37 12.35 6.08
C SER A 290 15.67 13.68 5.78
N GLY A 291 15.72 14.62 6.74
CA GLY A 291 15.07 15.93 6.59
C GLY A 291 13.55 15.88 6.84
N ALA A 292 12.82 16.76 6.16
CA ALA A 292 11.36 16.77 6.19
C ALA A 292 10.81 15.49 5.53
N SER A 293 9.94 14.79 6.25
CA SER A 293 9.40 13.49 5.85
C SER A 293 8.06 13.22 6.55
N ALA A 294 7.46 12.06 6.28
CA ALA A 294 6.24 11.60 6.92
C ALA A 294 6.33 10.13 7.32
N THR A 295 5.58 9.75 8.35
CA THR A 295 5.20 8.35 8.58
C THR A 295 3.97 8.04 7.75
N ILE A 296 4.05 7.02 6.89
CA ILE A 296 2.94 6.57 6.05
C ILE A 296 2.31 5.33 6.68
N ALA A 297 1.03 5.42 7.03
CA ALA A 297 0.28 4.25 7.49
C ALA A 297 -0.12 3.38 6.29
N THR A 298 -0.16 2.06 6.51
CA THR A 298 -0.66 1.06 5.53
C THR A 298 0.02 1.11 4.15
N SER A 299 1.34 1.36 4.10
CA SER A 299 2.15 1.25 2.88
C SER A 299 3.01 -0.02 2.92
N PRO A 300 3.02 -0.87 1.86
CA PRO A 300 2.29 -0.71 0.60
C PRO A 300 0.77 -0.87 0.76
N ALA A 301 0.00 -0.13 -0.03
CA ALA A 301 -1.46 -0.23 -0.10
C ALA A 301 -1.89 -0.99 -1.36
N THR A 302 -2.79 -1.95 -1.25
CA THR A 302 -3.31 -2.70 -2.40
C THR A 302 -4.47 -1.98 -3.07
N THR A 303 -4.50 -2.00 -4.41
CA THR A 303 -5.58 -1.35 -5.16
C THR A 303 -6.89 -2.14 -5.07
N ASN A 304 -8.01 -1.41 -4.90
CA ASN A 304 -9.36 -1.98 -4.92
C ASN A 304 -9.85 -2.27 -6.36
N ALA A 305 -11.12 -2.68 -6.52
CA ALA A 305 -11.73 -2.95 -7.83
C ALA A 305 -11.80 -1.73 -8.77
N ALA A 306 -11.74 -0.51 -8.23
CA ALA A 306 -11.64 0.72 -9.01
C ALA A 306 -10.17 1.11 -9.33
N GLY A 307 -9.21 0.24 -8.99
CA GLY A 307 -7.78 0.45 -9.19
C GLY A 307 -7.16 1.42 -8.19
N GLU A 308 -7.80 1.70 -7.06
CA GLU A 308 -7.38 2.79 -6.18
C GLU A 308 -6.66 2.29 -4.92
N ALA A 309 -5.59 2.98 -4.56
CA ALA A 309 -4.85 2.79 -3.31
C ALA A 309 -4.85 4.08 -2.50
N THR A 310 -5.05 3.97 -1.19
CA THR A 310 -5.17 5.12 -0.28
C THR A 310 -4.30 4.90 0.96
N VAL A 311 -3.56 5.93 1.37
CA VAL A 311 -2.77 5.93 2.62
C VAL A 311 -2.95 7.26 3.37
N THR A 312 -2.75 7.25 4.68
CA THR A 312 -2.65 8.47 5.49
C THR A 312 -1.20 8.76 5.85
N ALA A 313 -0.84 10.04 5.93
CA ALA A 313 0.50 10.49 6.26
C ALA A 313 0.49 11.34 7.54
N THR A 314 1.53 11.22 8.37
CA THR A 314 1.77 12.07 9.54
C THR A 314 3.12 12.74 9.41
N ALA A 315 3.16 14.07 9.49
CA ALA A 315 4.37 14.88 9.42
C ALA A 315 5.38 14.49 10.51
N ASN A 316 6.65 14.36 10.16
CA ASN A 316 7.72 14.19 11.16
C ASN A 316 8.03 15.51 11.88
N ALA A 317 9.06 15.49 12.75
CA ALA A 317 9.49 16.64 13.54
C ALA A 317 10.34 17.67 12.77
N THR A 318 10.55 17.48 11.47
CA THR A 318 11.41 18.35 10.65
C THR A 318 10.56 19.14 9.67
N ALA A 319 10.65 20.47 9.74
CA ALA A 319 9.93 21.36 8.83
C ALA A 319 10.57 21.40 7.44
N GLY A 320 9.74 21.61 6.41
CA GLY A 320 10.18 21.72 5.02
C GLY A 320 9.21 21.11 4.03
N VAL A 321 9.45 21.39 2.75
CA VAL A 321 8.73 20.77 1.61
C VAL A 321 9.46 19.51 1.19
N TYR A 322 8.72 18.46 0.87
CA TYR A 322 9.26 17.20 0.40
C TYR A 322 8.28 16.47 -0.52
N SER A 323 8.77 15.43 -1.17
CA SER A 323 7.99 14.60 -2.08
C SER A 323 7.72 13.22 -1.48
N VAL A 324 6.50 12.72 -1.63
CA VAL A 324 6.16 11.31 -1.45
C VAL A 324 5.94 10.69 -2.82
N ILE A 325 6.65 9.62 -3.14
CA ILE A 325 6.58 8.95 -4.43
C ILE A 325 5.73 7.69 -4.28
N ALA A 326 4.55 7.66 -4.90
CA ALA A 326 3.78 6.44 -5.08
C ALA A 326 4.33 5.67 -6.27
N SER A 327 4.68 4.41 -6.11
CA SER A 327 5.22 3.56 -7.18
C SER A 327 4.62 2.15 -7.17
N VAL A 328 4.60 1.53 -8.35
CA VAL A 328 4.17 0.14 -8.55
C VAL A 328 5.29 -0.68 -9.18
N PRO A 329 5.26 -2.02 -9.09
CA PRO A 329 6.31 -2.89 -9.66
C PRO A 329 6.56 -2.73 -11.16
N SER A 330 5.58 -2.24 -11.93
CA SER A 330 5.76 -1.94 -13.36
C SER A 330 6.65 -0.72 -13.64
N GLY A 331 7.08 0.00 -12.59
CA GLY A 331 7.92 1.19 -12.70
C GLY A 331 7.16 2.51 -12.81
N ALA A 332 5.83 2.47 -13.04
CA ALA A 332 5.00 3.66 -13.04
C ALA A 332 5.02 4.32 -11.64
N ASN A 333 5.06 5.66 -11.62
CA ASN A 333 5.08 6.43 -10.39
C ASN A 333 4.24 7.71 -10.49
N ALA A 334 3.90 8.27 -9.33
CA ALA A 334 3.29 9.57 -9.17
C ALA A 334 3.87 10.28 -7.94
N VAL A 335 3.97 11.60 -7.99
CA VAL A 335 4.65 12.40 -6.97
C VAL A 335 3.67 13.31 -6.23
N PHE A 336 3.59 13.16 -4.92
CA PHE A 336 2.87 14.04 -4.02
C PHE A 336 3.84 15.05 -3.43
N THR A 337 3.53 16.34 -3.48
CA THR A 337 4.22 17.40 -2.73
C THR A 337 3.53 17.63 -1.38
N LEU A 338 4.26 17.45 -0.28
CA LEU A 338 3.81 17.69 1.09
C LEU A 338 4.69 18.73 1.78
N THR A 339 4.16 19.41 2.80
CA THR A 339 4.90 20.40 3.59
C THR A 339 4.68 20.18 5.09
N ASN A 340 5.78 20.02 5.82
CA ASN A 340 5.79 20.06 7.29
C ASN A 340 6.02 21.51 7.73
N LEU A 341 5.03 22.09 8.41
CA LEU A 341 5.06 23.47 8.87
C LEU A 341 5.72 23.55 10.24
N ALA A 342 6.74 24.42 10.36
CA ALA A 342 7.36 24.73 11.63
C ALA A 342 6.40 25.42 12.59
N VAL A 343 6.56 25.13 13.87
CA VAL A 343 5.91 25.84 14.98
C VAL A 343 6.93 26.77 15.62
N ILE A 344 6.55 28.02 15.83
CA ILE A 344 7.34 29.02 16.54
C ILE A 344 6.63 29.33 17.85
N LEU A 345 7.39 29.27 18.93
CA LEU A 345 6.94 29.63 20.27
C LEU A 345 7.64 30.91 20.71
N GLU A 346 6.90 31.89 21.19
CA GLU A 346 7.47 33.14 21.70
C GLU A 346 6.90 33.50 23.07
N LYS A 347 7.73 34.15 23.90
CA LYS A 347 7.31 34.68 25.19
C LYS A 347 6.52 35.96 24.99
N VAL A 348 5.37 36.08 25.66
CA VAL A 348 4.52 37.27 25.66
C VAL A 348 4.63 38.01 26.98
N SER A 349 4.60 37.28 28.11
CA SER A 349 4.77 37.86 29.45
C SER A 349 5.31 36.85 30.46
N GLY A 350 5.71 37.35 31.62
CA GLY A 350 6.01 36.54 32.79
C GLY A 350 7.46 36.05 32.91
N ASP A 351 8.38 36.61 32.11
CA ASP A 351 9.81 36.33 32.18
C ASP A 351 10.54 37.27 33.16
N SER A 352 11.70 36.87 33.65
CA SER A 352 12.58 37.65 34.53
C SER A 352 11.89 38.16 35.82
N GLN A 353 11.02 37.33 36.38
CA GLN A 353 10.26 37.66 37.58
C GLN A 353 10.88 37.08 38.84
N ALA A 354 10.52 37.67 39.98
CA ALA A 354 10.85 37.12 41.29
C ALA A 354 9.60 36.99 42.15
N ALA A 355 9.54 35.92 42.94
CA ALA A 355 8.52 35.73 43.97
C ALA A 355 9.21 35.40 45.30
N THR A 356 8.56 35.76 46.41
CA THR A 356 8.98 35.25 47.71
C THR A 356 8.68 33.76 47.81
N LEU A 357 9.47 33.03 48.62
CA LEU A 357 9.27 31.59 48.80
C LEU A 357 7.82 31.25 49.15
N ASN A 358 7.27 30.23 48.49
CA ASN A 358 5.89 29.75 48.63
C ASN A 358 4.79 30.76 48.26
N MET A 359 5.13 31.79 47.47
CA MET A 359 4.17 32.77 46.94
C MET A 359 4.11 32.73 45.42
N ASP A 360 3.02 33.25 44.87
CA ASP A 360 2.81 33.34 43.42
C ASP A 360 3.75 34.38 42.79
N PHE A 361 4.18 34.09 41.56
CA PHE A 361 4.78 35.09 40.69
C PHE A 361 3.73 36.11 40.25
N ALA A 362 4.13 37.38 40.18
CA ALA A 362 3.20 38.49 40.01
C ALA A 362 2.47 38.49 38.65
N LEU A 363 3.14 38.08 37.58
CA LEU A 363 2.57 37.96 36.24
C LEU A 363 2.48 36.49 35.83
N PRO A 364 1.41 36.09 35.13
CA PRO A 364 1.35 34.78 34.51
C PRO A 364 2.41 34.62 33.43
N LEU A 365 2.88 33.40 33.25
CA LEU A 365 3.75 33.01 32.15
C LEU A 365 2.87 32.81 30.93
N VAL A 366 3.08 33.65 29.91
CA VAL A 366 2.29 33.62 28.67
C VAL A 366 3.22 33.40 27.49
N VAL A 367 2.86 32.45 26.64
CA VAL A 367 3.50 32.22 25.35
C VAL A 367 2.49 32.35 24.21
N ARG A 368 2.98 32.69 23.02
CA ARG A 368 2.21 32.63 21.77
C ARG A 368 2.79 31.57 20.85
N VAL A 369 1.93 30.73 20.30
CA VAL A 369 2.25 29.75 19.27
C VAL A 369 1.84 30.31 17.91
N ARG A 370 2.76 30.30 16.95
CA ARG A 370 2.51 30.75 15.57
C ARG A 370 3.24 29.89 14.55
N ASN A 371 2.83 29.96 13.30
CA ASN A 371 3.58 29.37 12.19
C ASN A 371 4.70 30.30 11.70
N ALA A 372 5.50 29.85 10.72
CA ALA A 372 6.57 30.64 10.12
C ALA A 372 6.10 31.91 9.39
N SER A 373 4.84 31.97 8.93
CA SER A 373 4.26 33.18 8.31
C SER A 373 3.73 34.19 9.33
N GLY A 374 3.84 33.91 10.63
CA GLY A 374 3.38 34.78 11.71
C GLY A 374 1.91 34.60 12.11
N THR A 375 1.19 33.67 11.49
CA THR A 375 -0.21 33.37 11.80
C THR A 375 -0.30 32.63 13.15
N PRO A 376 -1.13 33.09 14.11
CA PRO A 376 -1.30 32.40 15.38
C PRO A 376 -1.95 31.02 15.17
N LEU A 377 -1.51 30.04 15.96
CA LEU A 377 -2.01 28.67 15.90
C LEU A 377 -2.83 28.36 17.15
N ALA A 378 -4.14 28.22 16.97
CA ALA A 378 -5.07 27.78 18.01
C ALA A 378 -5.04 26.25 18.20
N GLY A 379 -5.50 25.77 19.35
CA GLY A 379 -5.63 24.34 19.63
C GLY A 379 -4.32 23.61 19.90
N GLN A 380 -3.20 24.33 20.04
CA GLN A 380 -1.89 23.72 20.30
C GLN A 380 -1.70 23.51 21.80
N THR A 381 -1.34 22.30 22.20
CA THR A 381 -1.01 22.00 23.60
C THR A 381 0.39 22.52 23.93
N VAL A 382 0.47 23.35 24.97
CA VAL A 382 1.70 23.87 25.58
C VAL A 382 1.83 23.28 26.98
N THR A 383 3.00 22.73 27.29
CA THR A 383 3.33 22.18 28.60
C THR A 383 4.36 23.07 29.29
N PHE A 384 4.09 23.45 30.53
CA PHE A 384 5.01 24.20 31.37
C PHE A 384 5.73 23.26 32.34
N SER A 385 7.05 23.41 32.47
CA SER A 385 7.86 22.60 33.39
C SER A 385 8.93 23.44 34.08
N ALA A 386 9.34 22.98 35.26
CA ALA A 386 10.40 23.57 36.07
C ALA A 386 11.34 22.45 36.55
N PRO A 387 12.54 22.77 37.04
CA PRO A 387 13.48 21.76 37.52
C PRO A 387 12.88 20.90 38.64
N GLY A 388 13.17 19.60 38.64
CA GLY A 388 12.68 18.65 39.65
C GLY A 388 13.32 18.79 41.04
N GLY A 389 14.36 19.62 41.19
CA GLY A 389 15.05 19.87 42.46
C GLY A 389 15.71 21.26 42.49
N GLY A 390 16.00 21.75 43.70
CA GLY A 390 16.49 23.12 43.92
C GLY A 390 15.37 24.17 43.86
N ALA A 391 15.72 25.40 43.47
CA ALA A 391 14.73 26.44 43.19
C ALA A 391 13.83 26.00 42.02
N SER A 392 12.51 26.08 42.21
CA SER A 392 11.51 25.59 41.25
C SER A 392 10.17 26.29 41.43
N ALA A 393 9.21 25.96 40.57
CA ALA A 393 7.83 26.42 40.66
C ALA A 393 6.82 25.34 40.28
N THR A 394 5.61 25.45 40.83
CA THR A 394 4.43 24.67 40.41
C THR A 394 3.56 25.51 39.50
N PHE A 395 2.99 24.91 38.45
CA PHE A 395 2.15 25.59 37.46
C PHE A 395 0.68 25.21 37.59
N ALA A 396 -0.21 26.19 37.42
CA ALA A 396 -1.65 26.00 37.44
C ALA A 396 -2.29 26.75 36.27
N PRO A 397 -2.73 26.04 35.20
CA PRO A 397 -2.51 24.61 34.92
C PRO A 397 -1.11 24.31 34.36
N THR A 398 -0.65 23.06 34.44
CA THR A 398 0.63 22.61 33.86
C THR A 398 0.59 22.47 32.33
N THR A 399 -0.57 22.16 31.77
CA THR A 399 -0.80 22.09 30.32
C THR A 399 -1.94 23.01 29.92
N VAL A 400 -1.75 23.74 28.82
CA VAL A 400 -2.69 24.74 28.31
C VAL A 400 -2.85 24.54 26.82
N VAL A 401 -4.09 24.60 26.32
CA VAL A 401 -4.37 24.61 24.87
C VAL A 401 -4.47 26.07 24.41
N THR A 402 -3.81 26.42 23.30
CA THR A 402 -3.83 27.80 22.80
C THR A 402 -5.21 28.24 22.32
N ASP A 403 -5.55 29.49 22.60
CA ASP A 403 -6.78 30.12 22.11
C ASP A 403 -6.69 30.56 20.63
N ALA A 404 -7.74 31.24 20.13
CA ALA A 404 -7.81 31.75 18.75
C ALA A 404 -6.69 32.75 18.39
N SER A 405 -6.07 33.40 19.38
CA SER A 405 -4.93 34.29 19.20
C SER A 405 -3.58 33.58 19.36
N GLY A 406 -3.61 32.26 19.56
CA GLY A 406 -2.43 31.41 19.73
C GLY A 406 -1.82 31.52 21.13
N LEU A 407 -2.52 32.09 22.12
CA LEU A 407 -1.97 32.31 23.46
C LEU A 407 -2.21 31.12 24.40
N ALA A 408 -1.20 30.78 25.19
CA ALA A 408 -1.28 29.86 26.31
C ALA A 408 -0.74 30.54 27.57
N SER A 409 -1.49 30.47 28.67
CA SER A 409 -1.19 31.16 29.94
C SER A 409 -1.25 30.20 31.12
N THR A 410 -0.27 30.29 32.02
CA THR A 410 -0.27 29.60 33.31
C THR A 410 0.18 30.53 34.43
N THR A 411 -0.33 30.32 35.64
CA THR A 411 0.23 30.93 36.85
C THR A 411 1.30 30.02 37.46
N ALA A 412 2.33 30.62 38.06
CA ALA A 412 3.41 29.91 38.71
C ALA A 412 3.52 30.30 40.19
N THR A 413 3.76 29.31 41.05
CA THR A 413 4.00 29.50 42.49
C THR A 413 5.42 29.04 42.83
N ALA A 414 6.22 29.92 43.45
CA ALA A 414 7.57 29.62 43.88
C ALA A 414 7.58 28.54 44.97
N ASN A 415 8.55 27.62 44.91
CA ASN A 415 8.75 26.65 45.99
C ASN A 415 9.48 27.25 47.21
N GLY A 416 9.73 26.41 48.22
CA GLY A 416 10.42 26.80 49.45
C GLY A 416 11.95 26.93 49.33
N THR A 417 12.53 26.80 48.14
CA THR A 417 13.99 26.84 47.93
C THR A 417 14.36 28.10 47.16
N GLY A 418 15.25 28.90 47.74
CA GLY A 418 15.73 30.15 47.13
C GLY A 418 16.75 29.91 46.02
N GLY A 419 16.76 30.80 45.03
CA GLY A 419 17.70 30.76 43.90
C GLY A 419 17.04 31.10 42.57
N ASP A 420 17.88 31.23 41.54
CA ASP A 420 17.45 31.41 40.15
C ASP A 420 17.23 30.05 39.50
N PHE A 421 16.20 29.94 38.67
CA PHE A 421 15.89 28.74 37.92
C PHE A 421 15.25 29.07 36.56
N ASN A 422 15.28 28.09 35.67
CA ASN A 422 14.69 28.19 34.34
C ASN A 422 13.44 27.31 34.27
N ALA A 423 12.28 27.94 34.10
CA ALA A 423 11.06 27.27 33.70
C ALA A 423 11.00 27.19 32.17
N THR A 424 10.42 26.14 31.60
CA THR A 424 10.23 26.00 30.16
C THR A 424 8.76 25.91 29.82
N ALA A 425 8.39 26.47 28.67
CA ALA A 425 7.15 26.18 27.98
C ALA A 425 7.50 25.47 26.67
N SER A 426 6.87 24.34 26.41
CA SER A 426 7.14 23.54 25.21
C SER A 426 5.86 23.13 24.50
N THR A 427 5.95 23.00 23.19
CA THR A 427 4.94 22.39 22.31
C THR A 427 5.65 21.49 21.29
N SER A 428 4.93 20.80 20.41
CA SER A 428 5.52 19.92 19.40
C SER A 428 6.54 20.69 18.54
N GLY A 429 7.83 20.41 18.76
CA GLY A 429 8.96 20.99 18.02
C GLY A 429 9.36 22.42 18.36
N ALA A 430 8.86 23.02 19.46
CA ALA A 430 9.32 24.33 19.93
C ALA A 430 9.36 24.42 21.46
N VAL A 431 10.36 25.12 22.00
CA VAL A 431 10.53 25.37 23.43
C VAL A 431 11.04 26.78 23.68
N VAL A 432 10.56 27.43 24.75
CA VAL A 432 11.09 28.70 25.25
C VAL A 432 11.32 28.61 26.75
N THR A 433 12.27 29.41 27.24
CA THR A 433 12.69 29.43 28.64
C THR A 433 12.34 30.75 29.31
N PHE A 434 11.73 30.67 30.48
CA PHE A 434 11.50 31.76 31.43
C PHE A 434 12.54 31.69 32.55
N SER A 435 13.22 32.80 32.81
CA SER A 435 14.15 32.94 33.93
C SER A 435 13.40 33.51 35.13
N LEU A 436 13.38 32.77 36.23
CA LEU A 436 12.62 33.09 37.43
C LEU A 436 13.50 33.01 38.68
N THR A 437 13.18 33.81 39.70
CA THR A 437 13.92 33.84 40.96
C THR A 437 12.99 33.60 42.16
N ASN A 438 13.34 32.60 42.97
CA ASN A 438 12.75 32.41 44.30
C ASN A 438 13.56 33.22 45.32
N ARG A 439 13.03 34.34 45.78
CA ARG A 439 13.67 35.17 46.80
C ARG A 439 13.34 34.65 48.18
N GLY A 440 14.37 34.43 49.00
CA GLY A 440 14.21 34.27 50.44
C GLY A 440 13.39 35.43 51.00
N ARG A 441 12.62 35.20 52.08
CA ARG A 441 11.99 36.31 52.81
C ARG A 441 13.10 37.29 53.16
N GLY A 442 13.03 38.50 52.62
CA GLY A 442 13.93 39.57 53.01
C GLY A 442 13.79 39.79 54.51
N GLY A 443 14.70 39.20 55.29
CA GLY A 443 15.17 39.91 56.47
C GLY A 443 15.68 41.24 55.95
N THR A 444 15.23 42.33 56.55
CA THR A 444 15.74 43.67 56.30
C THR A 444 17.27 43.65 56.46
N ASP A 445 18.01 43.41 55.38
CA ASP A 445 19.41 43.76 55.27
C ASP A 445 19.54 45.07 54.50
N SER A 446 18.76 46.05 54.96
CA SER A 446 19.19 47.44 54.95
C SER A 446 19.97 47.71 56.24
N ILE A 447 21.08 47.01 56.46
CA ILE A 447 22.08 47.45 57.43
C ILE A 447 23.22 48.06 56.66
N LEU A 448 23.22 49.39 56.71
CA LEU A 448 24.38 50.28 56.60
C LEU A 448 25.70 49.50 56.63
N ARG A 449 26.47 49.57 55.54
CA ARG A 449 27.90 49.32 55.60
C ARG A 449 28.49 50.33 56.59
N THR A 450 28.51 49.99 57.87
CA THR A 450 29.43 50.61 58.82
C THR A 450 30.79 50.11 58.38
N ARG A 451 31.40 50.83 57.42
CA ARG A 451 32.84 50.77 57.26
C ARG A 451 33.39 51.10 58.64
N ARG A 452 33.91 50.10 59.33
CA ARG A 452 34.85 50.33 60.42
C ARG A 452 36.01 51.07 59.76
N ILE A 453 35.99 52.41 59.82
CA ILE A 453 37.16 53.21 59.55
C ILE A 453 38.11 52.86 60.69
N VAL A 454 39.05 51.96 60.41
CA VAL A 454 40.23 51.80 61.26
C VAL A 454 41.12 52.99 60.94
N ILE A 455 41.04 54.05 61.74
CA ILE A 455 42.10 55.06 61.78
C ILE A 455 43.28 54.38 62.48
N LYS A 456 44.26 53.91 61.71
CA LYS A 456 45.60 53.62 62.26
C LYS A 456 46.36 54.94 62.30
N GLY A 457 46.49 55.51 63.50
CA GLY A 457 47.30 56.69 63.75
C GLY A 457 47.37 56.97 65.24
N LYS A 458 48.57 56.83 65.78
CA LYS A 458 49.06 57.03 67.15
C LYS A 458 48.38 58.12 67.99
N ASP A 459 48.18 57.75 69.26
CA ASP A 459 48.22 58.53 70.51
C ASP A 459 47.31 59.76 70.68
N CYS A 460 46.22 59.57 71.46
CA CYS A 460 45.75 60.55 72.43
C CYS A 460 45.13 59.83 73.63
N ALA A 461 45.74 59.99 74.80
CA ALA A 461 45.28 59.49 76.08
C ALA A 461 44.11 60.31 76.64
N LEU A 462 43.14 59.65 77.28
CA LEU A 462 42.31 60.23 78.34
C LEU A 462 42.16 59.17 79.45
N ALA A 463 42.27 59.64 80.70
CA ALA A 463 42.47 58.92 81.95
C ALA A 463 41.24 58.09 82.41
N PRO A 464 41.39 57.18 83.39
CA PRO A 464 40.33 56.24 83.78
C PRO A 464 39.34 56.83 84.78
N GLY A 465 38.06 56.62 84.53
CA GLY A 465 36.97 56.81 85.51
C GLY A 465 35.76 57.52 84.92
N ASP A 466 34.74 56.76 84.50
CA ASP A 466 33.37 56.97 85.00
C ASP A 466 32.39 55.94 84.42
N THR A 467 31.59 55.39 85.32
CA THR A 467 30.53 54.40 85.10
C THR A 467 29.18 55.10 84.92
N GLY A 468 28.45 54.84 83.82
CA GLY A 468 26.99 55.07 83.79
C GLY A 468 26.40 55.57 82.46
N PRO A 469 25.11 55.27 82.16
CA PRO A 469 24.54 55.35 80.82
C PRO A 469 23.77 56.67 80.58
N GLY A 470 23.97 57.29 79.41
CA GLY A 470 23.08 58.34 78.92
C GLY A 470 23.75 59.38 78.03
N SER A 471 23.55 59.28 76.71
CA SER A 471 23.50 60.42 75.78
C SER A 471 23.26 59.91 74.35
N ALA A 472 22.00 59.56 74.09
CA ALA A 472 21.43 59.76 72.77
C ALA A 472 21.21 61.25 72.54
N LEU A 473 21.07 61.63 71.27
CA LEU A 473 20.69 62.95 70.76
C LEU A 473 21.85 63.96 70.74
N TRP A 474 22.45 64.14 69.56
CA TRP A 474 22.68 65.42 68.87
C TRP A 474 23.55 65.11 67.65
N LEU A 475 22.98 65.10 66.45
CA LEU A 475 23.60 65.54 65.17
C LEU A 475 22.70 65.13 63.99
N LEU A 476 21.56 65.79 63.88
CA LEU A 476 20.65 65.76 62.73
C LEU A 476 20.85 67.01 61.84
N ALA A 477 22.11 67.45 61.68
CA ALA A 477 22.44 68.67 60.95
C ALA A 477 23.75 68.53 60.13
N LEU A 478 23.80 67.55 59.23
CA LEU A 478 24.80 67.55 58.14
C LEU A 478 24.39 66.68 56.94
N ALA A 479 23.09 66.63 56.59
CA ALA A 479 22.60 65.87 55.43
C ALA A 479 22.31 66.76 54.20
N GLY A 480 22.49 68.08 54.29
CA GLY A 480 22.11 69.03 53.24
C GLY A 480 23.18 69.42 52.22
N LEU A 481 24.44 68.98 52.35
CA LEU A 481 25.56 69.55 51.58
C LEU A 481 26.37 68.55 50.73
N LEU A 482 25.81 67.38 50.37
CA LEU A 482 26.51 66.38 49.55
C LEU A 482 25.73 65.90 48.31
N LEU A 483 24.74 66.68 47.86
CA LEU A 483 24.02 66.44 46.60
C LEU A 483 24.57 67.21 45.39
N GLY A 484 25.77 67.80 45.49
CA GLY A 484 26.38 68.56 44.41
C GLY A 484 27.80 68.10 44.13
N LEU A 485 27.99 66.90 43.54
CA LEU A 485 29.17 66.48 42.77
C LEU A 485 29.02 65.01 42.32
N ARG A 486 28.22 64.78 41.27
CA ARG A 486 28.38 63.62 40.37
C ARG A 486 28.27 64.10 38.92
N ARG A 487 29.34 64.74 38.44
CA ARG A 487 29.71 64.86 37.02
C ARG A 487 31.10 64.25 36.88
N ARG A 488 31.27 63.37 35.88
CA ARG A 488 32.51 62.67 35.45
C ARG A 488 32.90 61.55 36.43
N SER A 489 33.02 60.29 36.02
CA SER A 489 33.72 59.73 34.84
C SER A 489 33.03 58.46 34.38
#